data_AF-A0A1C5WLQ3-F1
#
_entry.id   AF-A0A1C5WLQ3-F1
#
_cell.length_a   1.000
_cell.length_b   1.000
_cell.length_c   1.000
_cell.angle_alpha   90.00
_cell.angle_beta   90.00
_cell.angle_gamma   90.00
#
_symmetry.space_group_name_H-M   'P 1'
#
loop_
_entity.id
_entity.type
_entity.pdbx_description
1 polymer ?
#
loop_
_entity_poly.entity_id
_entity_poly.type
_entity_poly.pdbx_seq_one_letter_code
_entity_poly.pdbx_strand_id
1 'polypeptide(L)' 'MGAYDDREIKIITAAIANHSDKHHIHNDYDEMLKDADVMDHCFYNPDFPVSEWEKDRYHHLLTKFGITSINE' A
#
# COMPACT_ATOMS: atom_id res chain seq x y z
N MET A 1 4.10 -31.90 -2.44
CA MET A 1 3.33 -30.99 -1.56
C MET A 1 3.79 -29.58 -1.92
N GLY A 2 2.87 -28.68 -2.28
CA GLY A 2 3.22 -27.30 -2.64
C GLY A 2 3.82 -26.56 -1.45
N ALA A 3 4.59 -25.49 -1.71
CA ALA A 3 5.20 -24.67 -0.67
C ALA A 3 4.18 -23.88 0.18
N TYR A 4 2.96 -23.69 -0.35
CA TYR A 4 1.86 -22.96 0.26
C TYR A 4 0.54 -23.71 0.06
N ASP A 5 -0.41 -23.50 0.95
CA ASP A 5 -1.77 -24.03 0.82
C ASP A 5 -2.68 -23.13 -0.05
N ASP A 6 -3.84 -23.67 -0.44
CA ASP A 6 -4.80 -22.97 -1.31
C ASP A 6 -5.32 -21.67 -0.68
N ARG A 7 -5.40 -21.61 0.66
CA ARG A 7 -5.87 -20.42 1.37
C ARG A 7 -4.81 -19.33 1.32
N GLU A 8 -3.55 -19.65 1.59
CA GLU A 8 -2.41 -18.73 1.49
C GLU A 8 -2.30 -18.16 0.08
N ILE A 9 -2.37 -19.02 -0.94
CA ILE A 9 -2.34 -18.60 -2.35
C ILE A 9 -3.51 -17.66 -2.65
N LYS A 10 -4.72 -17.98 -2.19
CA LYS A 10 -5.91 -17.15 -2.40
C LYS A 10 -5.77 -15.77 -1.74
N ILE A 11 -5.22 -15.70 -0.53
CA ILE A 11 -4.99 -14.43 0.18
C ILE A 11 -4.06 -13.53 -0.62
N ILE A 12 -2.91 -14.05 -1.06
CA ILE A 12 -1.90 -13.25 -1.77
C ILE A 12 -2.39 -12.84 -3.16
N THR A 13 -3.03 -13.75 -3.89
CA THR A 13 -3.58 -13.44 -5.22
C THR A 13 -4.72 -12.43 -5.16
N ALA A 14 -5.55 -12.44 -4.11
CA ALA A 14 -6.55 -11.41 -3.88
C ALA A 14 -5.91 -10.04 -3.59
N ALA A 15 -4.89 -10.00 -2.72
CA ALA A 15 -4.14 -8.77 -2.45
C ALA A 15 -3.54 -8.18 -3.73
N ILE A 16 -2.93 -9.00 -4.58
CA ILE A 16 -2.40 -8.58 -5.89
C ILE A 16 -3.52 -8.10 -6.81
N ALA A 17 -4.70 -8.72 -6.81
CA ALA A 17 -5.80 -8.24 -7.65
C ALA A 17 -6.34 -6.86 -7.19
N ASN A 18 -6.31 -6.60 -5.88
CA ASN A 18 -6.95 -5.41 -5.30
C ASN A 18 -5.98 -4.25 -5.02
N HIS A 19 -4.66 -4.45 -5.09
CA HIS A 19 -3.70 -3.43 -4.63
C HIS A 19 -3.82 -2.10 -5.39
N SER A 20 -4.19 -2.10 -6.67
CA SER A 20 -4.35 -0.83 -7.42
C SER A 20 -5.56 -0.01 -6.95
N ASP A 21 -6.53 -0.64 -6.26
CA ASP A 21 -7.70 0.05 -5.72
C ASP A 21 -7.42 0.63 -4.32
N LYS A 22 -6.88 1.86 -4.29
CA LYS A 22 -6.56 2.56 -3.05
C LYS A 22 -7.76 3.20 -2.35
N HIS A 23 -8.89 3.35 -3.04
CA HIS A 23 -10.07 4.04 -2.53
C HIS A 23 -10.91 3.14 -1.61
N HIS A 24 -10.88 1.83 -1.84
CA HIS A 24 -11.63 0.88 -1.03
C HIS A 24 -10.73 0.17 -0.03
N ILE A 25 -11.19 0.10 1.21
CA ILE A 25 -10.56 -0.71 2.26
C ILE A 25 -10.98 -2.17 2.08
N HIS A 26 -9.99 -3.05 1.98
CA HIS A 26 -10.13 -4.49 1.80
C HIS A 26 -9.62 -5.24 3.04
N ASN A 27 -9.16 -6.49 2.91
CA ASN A 27 -8.66 -7.26 4.04
C ASN A 27 -7.21 -6.89 4.38
N ASP A 28 -6.72 -7.38 5.51
CA ASP A 28 -5.41 -7.01 6.07
C ASP A 28 -4.24 -7.17 5.08
N TYR A 29 -4.20 -8.24 4.29
CA TYR A 29 -3.14 -8.45 3.30
C TYR A 29 -3.27 -7.53 2.07
N ASP A 30 -4.50 -7.21 1.67
CA ASP A 30 -4.75 -6.23 0.62
C ASP A 30 -4.22 -4.86 1.06
N GLU A 31 -4.54 -4.44 2.29
CA GLU A 31 -4.12 -3.16 2.83
C GLU A 31 -2.62 -3.11 3.10
N MET A 32 -2.02 -4.20 3.58
CA MET A 32 -0.57 -4.32 3.73
C MET A 32 0.15 -4.15 2.39
N LEU A 33 -0.35 -4.79 1.31
CA LEU A 33 0.26 -4.65 -0.01
C LEU A 33 0.04 -3.26 -0.60
N LYS A 34 -1.12 -2.63 -0.37
CA LYS A 34 -1.35 -1.25 -0.79
C LYS A 34 -0.42 -0.25 -0.12
N ASP A 35 -0.21 -0.40 1.19
CA ASP A 35 0.72 0.42 1.95
C ASP A 35 2.15 0.22 1.42
N ALA A 36 2.56 -1.01 1.15
CA ALA A 36 3.86 -1.32 0.54
C ALA A 36 4.04 -0.69 -0.86
N ASP A 37 3.01 -0.77 -1.70
CA ASP A 37 3.01 -0.19 -3.05
C ASP A 37 3.16 1.34 -3.04
N VAL A 38 2.41 2.04 -2.17
CA VAL A 38 2.56 3.50 -2.01
C VAL A 38 3.95 3.87 -1.48
N MET A 39 4.48 3.09 -0.53
CA MET A 39 5.83 3.33 -0.03
C MET A 39 6.88 3.14 -1.12
N ASP A 40 6.76 2.13 -1.98
CA ASP A 40 7.68 1.94 -3.11
C ASP A 40 7.61 3.15 -4.06
N HIS A 41 6.41 3.56 -4.48
CA HIS A 41 6.26 4.71 -5.38
C HIS A 41 6.77 6.03 -4.77
N CYS A 42 6.47 6.31 -3.50
CA CYS A 42 6.76 7.61 -2.90
C CYS A 42 8.16 7.70 -2.27
N PHE A 43 8.71 6.59 -1.75
CA PHE A 43 10.00 6.60 -1.08
C PHE A 43 11.17 6.18 -1.98
N TYR A 44 10.90 5.56 -3.14
CA TYR A 44 11.95 5.25 -4.11
C TYR A 44 12.69 6.50 -4.59
N ASN A 45 11.94 7.57 -4.90
CA ASN A 45 12.51 8.86 -5.24
C ASN A 45 11.61 10.03 -4.75
N PRO A 46 12.00 10.73 -3.67
CA PRO A 46 11.18 11.81 -3.09
C PRO A 46 11.11 13.07 -3.97
N ASP A 47 11.93 13.17 -5.02
CA ASP A 47 11.82 14.28 -5.98
C ASP A 47 10.64 14.11 -6.94
N PHE A 48 10.05 12.91 -7.01
CA PHE A 48 8.85 12.68 -7.82
C PHE A 48 7.59 13.10 -7.06
N PRO A 49 6.63 13.76 -7.75
CA PRO A 49 5.37 14.12 -7.11
C PRO A 49 4.59 12.86 -6.74
N VAL A 50 4.01 12.87 -5.54
CA VAL A 50 3.05 11.84 -5.13
C VAL A 50 1.81 11.98 -5.98
N SER A 51 1.36 10.86 -6.55
CA SER A 51 0.17 10.83 -7.40
C SER A 51 -1.10 11.16 -6.60
N GLU A 52 -2.06 11.88 -7.20
CA GLU A 52 -3.29 12.28 -6.51
C GLU A 52 -4.05 11.11 -5.88
N TRP A 53 -4.05 9.96 -6.55
CA TRP A 53 -4.78 8.76 -6.11
C TRP A 53 -4.10 8.03 -4.93
N GLU A 54 -2.86 8.40 -4.59
CA GLU A 54 -2.10 7.83 -3.47
C GLU A 54 -1.95 8.79 -2.28
N LYS A 55 -2.18 10.10 -2.48
CA LYS A 55 -1.93 11.14 -1.46
C LYS A 55 -2.54 10.82 -0.11
N ASP A 56 -3.83 10.47 -0.07
CA ASP A 56 -4.52 10.18 1.20
C ASP A 56 -3.84 9.05 1.97
N ARG A 57 -3.48 7.97 1.26
CA ARG A 57 -2.79 6.83 1.85
C ARG A 57 -1.36 7.16 2.25
N TYR A 58 -0.66 7.95 1.44
CA TYR A 58 0.68 8.45 1.74
C TYR A 58 0.69 9.30 3.02
N HIS A 59 -0.23 10.26 3.16
CA HIS A 59 -0.36 11.09 4.36
C HIS A 59 -0.69 10.25 5.61
N HIS A 60 -1.55 9.24 5.45
CA HIS A 60 -1.85 8.29 6.53
C HIS A 60 -0.61 7.49 6.96
N LEU A 61 0.21 7.02 6.01
CA LEU A 61 1.47 6.34 6.29
C LEU A 61 2.46 7.23 7.03
N LEU A 62 2.66 8.47 6.58
CA LEU A 62 3.50 9.44 7.27
C LEU A 62 3.03 9.67 8.71
N THR A 63 1.72 9.81 8.92
CA THR A 63 1.13 9.95 10.25
C THR A 63 1.39 8.72 11.12
N LYS A 64 1.20 7.50 10.57
CA LYS A 64 1.54 6.23 11.27
C LYS A 64 3.01 6.16 11.69
N PHE A 65 3.91 6.72 10.88
CA PHE A 65 5.34 6.78 11.18
C PHE A 65 5.76 7.97 12.08
N GLY A 66 4.81 8.80 12.51
CA GLY A 66 5.08 9.96 13.36
C GLY A 66 5.64 11.18 12.62
N ILE A 67 5.53 11.21 11.29
CA ILE A 67 5.93 12.33 10.44
C ILE A 67 4.74 13.27 10.30
N THR A 68 4.56 14.18 11.26
CA THR A 68 3.40 15.10 11.33
C THR A 68 3.65 16.48 10.72
N SER A 69 4.83 16.71 10.14
CA SER A 69 5.19 17.99 9.51
C SER A 69 5.79 17.73 8.13
N ILE A 70 4.92 17.63 7.15
CA ILE A 70 5.26 17.74 5.73
C ILE A 70 5.01 19.19 5.35
N ASN A 71 6.08 19.94 5.05
CA ASN A 71 5.94 21.24 4.42
C ASN A 71 5.54 20.98 2.96
N GLU A 72 4.33 21.37 2.59
CA GLU A 72 3.85 21.38 1.20
C GLU A 72 4.52 22.49 0.38
#